data_AF-A0A961BQ39-F1
#
_entry.id   AF-A0A961BQ39-F1
#
_cell.length_a   1.000
_cell.length_b   1.000
_cell.length_c   1.000
_cell.angle_alpha   90.00
_cell.angle_beta   90.00
_cell.angle_gamma   90.00
#
_symmetry.space_group_name_H-M   'P 1'
#
loop_
_entity.id
_entity.type
_entity.pdbx_description
1 polymer ?
#
loop_
_entity_poly.entity_id
_entity_poly.type
_entity_poly.pdbx_seq_one_letter_code
_entity_poly.pdbx_strand_id
1 'polypeptide(L)'
;MPARGGRGVGMARLALVLAVVAAVLGLAAGPAAAHAVVVSSTPADREQLTTAPSIVSIIFSEAVDLRLGGVTVLDTSGERVDDGTTTQPTPEQVQVGLEPDLPNGTYIVNYRVVSADGHPVGGALVFSVGTAIDETSASGVAQAEDTTGQIAAGIARFLAYLGALLASGAAFFTWFVHDRMSHNRPLVRLVLVSTVIGVVGLVALVVTQATLATGTGPLDVLNLDVMADTLGASLGWSVVAVLTGLAVSAVAMYQRNELAGQVAGFYGMLGVGVGFALWGHSTESGNAWLSISADAVHGASASLWFGGLAALSIVLVGRIRAGGAGESDAVVLDMADGVTTPDAPPEADPADDAAVADTDVGGEPGGVVDTVGVVVRFSTMATISVVLLAIGGVALAWIEVGSLSALVESTYGKVLLAKLAVAAVVAVLAVLNHLRLLPAVLGDDVEPGAGDAGNAARWRRLSTYVRFEAIGLAAVLGLTAVLVGLTPPAQSSAVSPSGPFNGTKSVAGGQLNMVLTPALAGTNAIHLQYQNAGRPADIAQNVTLQFSLPEKGIGPIERVPVKAGVGHWTVNATDDLSIPGTWKVEDGKRLGEFEQEITSFYVPVT
;
A
#
# COMPACT_ATOMS: atom_id res chain seq x y z
N MET A 1 -39.94 9.76 -37.88
CA MET A 1 -38.74 10.48 -37.37
C MET A 1 -38.97 10.84 -35.91
N PRO A 2 -37.96 10.83 -35.01
CA PRO A 2 -36.54 10.43 -35.16
C PRO A 2 -36.20 9.17 -34.31
N ALA A 3 -35.48 8.20 -34.87
CA ALA A 3 -34.01 8.04 -34.85
C ALA A 3 -33.47 7.33 -33.59
N ARG A 4 -33.44 5.98 -33.65
CA ARG A 4 -32.47 5.14 -32.94
C ARG A 4 -31.12 5.26 -33.66
N GLY A 5 -30.04 5.48 -32.92
CA GLY A 5 -28.67 5.37 -33.41
C GLY A 5 -27.79 6.58 -33.05
N GLY A 6 -26.84 6.39 -32.13
CA GLY A 6 -25.80 7.40 -31.90
C GLY A 6 -25.10 7.42 -30.54
N ARG A 7 -25.51 6.61 -29.55
CA ARG A 7 -24.91 6.70 -28.20
C ARG A 7 -23.62 5.90 -27.98
N GLY A 8 -23.29 4.94 -28.86
CA GLY A 8 -22.11 4.07 -28.68
C GLY A 8 -20.76 4.66 -29.13
N VAL A 9 -20.76 5.59 -30.09
CA VAL A 9 -19.51 6.09 -30.71
C VAL A 9 -18.90 7.26 -29.93
N GLY A 10 -19.69 7.95 -29.10
CA GLY A 10 -19.24 9.07 -28.28
C GLY A 10 -18.39 8.66 -27.07
N MET A 11 -18.75 7.57 -26.38
CA MET A 11 -18.02 7.09 -25.20
C MET A 11 -16.67 6.46 -25.56
N ALA A 12 -16.57 5.73 -26.68
CA ALA A 12 -15.31 5.15 -27.15
C ALA A 12 -14.30 6.22 -27.59
N ARG A 13 -14.78 7.33 -28.19
CA ARG A 13 -13.94 8.48 -28.57
C ARG A 13 -13.52 9.32 -27.36
N LEU A 14 -14.38 9.45 -26.36
CA LEU A 14 -14.05 10.13 -25.09
C LEU A 14 -13.01 9.33 -24.28
N ALA A 15 -13.15 7.99 -24.22
CA ALA A 15 -12.16 7.12 -23.57
C ALA A 15 -10.80 7.13 -24.28
N LEU A 16 -10.77 7.16 -25.61
CA LEU A 16 -9.53 7.27 -26.39
C LEU A 16 -8.87 8.65 -26.23
N VAL A 17 -9.65 9.73 -26.19
CA VAL A 17 -9.13 11.09 -25.93
C VAL A 17 -8.58 11.22 -24.51
N LEU A 18 -9.24 10.66 -23.50
CA LEU A 18 -8.74 10.62 -22.12
C LEU A 18 -7.47 9.75 -21.98
N ALA A 19 -7.40 8.62 -22.69
CA ALA A 19 -6.20 7.77 -22.73
C ALA A 19 -5.01 8.45 -23.42
N VAL A 20 -5.25 9.22 -24.49
CA VAL A 20 -4.20 9.98 -25.19
C VAL A 20 -3.77 11.22 -24.40
N VAL A 21 -4.70 11.91 -23.73
CA VAL A 21 -4.35 13.01 -22.80
C VAL A 21 -3.55 12.49 -21.60
N ALA A 22 -3.90 11.32 -21.05
CA ALA A 22 -3.13 10.67 -20.00
C ALA A 22 -1.73 10.22 -20.48
N ALA A 23 -1.61 9.72 -21.72
CA ALA A 23 -0.33 9.33 -22.32
C ALA A 23 0.58 10.54 -22.65
N VAL A 24 0.00 11.70 -23.01
CA VAL A 24 0.74 12.94 -23.30
C VAL A 24 1.17 13.67 -22.02
N LEU A 25 0.39 13.59 -20.94
CA LEU A 25 0.77 14.15 -19.63
C LEU A 25 1.80 13.28 -18.88
N GLY A 26 1.93 11.99 -19.23
CA GLY A 26 2.94 11.08 -18.67
C GLY A 26 4.37 11.29 -19.17
N LEU A 27 4.59 12.15 -20.17
CA LEU A 27 5.90 12.38 -20.81
C LEU A 27 6.68 13.58 -20.24
N ALA A 28 6.24 14.21 -19.15
CA ALA A 28 6.81 15.46 -18.64
C ALA A 28 7.08 15.50 -17.12
N ALA A 29 7.39 14.36 -16.49
CA ALA A 29 7.82 14.33 -15.09
C ALA A 29 9.22 13.74 -14.96
N GLY A 30 10.21 14.60 -14.72
CA GLY A 30 11.52 14.19 -14.22
C GLY A 30 11.45 13.86 -12.72
N PRO A 31 12.35 13.02 -12.20
CA PRO A 31 12.41 12.75 -10.77
C PRO A 31 12.85 14.02 -10.03
N ALA A 32 12.04 14.46 -9.06
CA ALA A 32 12.46 15.40 -8.03
C ALA A 32 12.79 14.57 -6.79
N ALA A 33 14.05 14.58 -6.36
CA ALA A 33 14.44 14.02 -5.07
C ALA A 33 13.95 15.00 -3.98
N ALA A 34 13.16 14.51 -3.03
CA ALA A 34 12.41 15.37 -2.10
C ALA A 34 12.76 15.15 -0.62
N HIS A 35 13.70 14.28 -0.24
CA HIS A 35 13.83 13.90 1.17
C HIS A 35 15.22 14.19 1.74
N ALA A 36 15.24 14.59 3.03
CA ALA A 36 16.45 14.82 3.78
C ALA A 36 17.27 13.52 3.91
N VAL A 37 18.54 13.56 3.51
CA VAL A 37 19.49 12.45 3.64
C VAL A 37 20.64 12.87 4.56
N VAL A 38 21.17 11.93 5.35
CA VAL A 38 22.36 12.18 6.17
C VAL A 38 23.56 12.43 5.27
N VAL A 39 24.13 13.64 5.34
CA VAL A 39 25.35 14.04 4.64
C VAL A 39 26.58 13.58 5.40
N SER A 40 26.58 13.74 6.73
CA SER A 40 27.68 13.33 7.59
C SER A 40 27.24 13.21 9.05
N SER A 41 27.99 12.44 9.84
CA SER A 41 27.81 12.36 11.29
C SER A 41 29.14 12.42 12.04
N THR A 42 29.08 12.79 13.31
CA THR A 42 30.21 12.73 14.25
C THR A 42 29.67 12.18 15.57
N PRO A 43 30.02 10.95 15.98
CA PRO A 43 30.93 10.01 15.30
C PRO A 43 30.43 9.60 13.91
N ALA A 44 31.34 9.26 13.01
CA ALA A 44 31.00 8.75 11.69
C ALA A 44 30.34 7.37 11.82
N ASP A 45 29.48 7.00 10.86
CA ASP A 45 28.90 5.66 10.84
C ASP A 45 30.01 4.60 10.78
N ARG A 46 29.91 3.62 11.67
CA ARG A 46 30.88 2.57 11.96
C ARG A 46 32.24 3.04 12.45
N GLU A 47 32.32 4.24 13.03
CA GLU A 47 33.54 4.72 13.66
C GLU A 47 33.79 4.01 15.00
N GLN A 48 35.05 3.62 15.22
CA GLN A 48 35.53 3.08 16.48
C GLN A 48 36.34 4.14 17.22
N LEU A 49 35.82 4.58 18.37
CA LEU A 49 36.45 5.58 19.22
C LEU A 49 37.24 4.92 20.34
N THR A 50 38.30 5.60 20.78
CA THR A 50 39.05 5.21 21.99
C THR A 50 38.45 5.79 23.27
N THR A 51 37.66 6.84 23.15
CA THR A 51 37.09 7.59 24.28
C THR A 51 35.67 8.00 23.92
N ALA A 52 34.75 7.88 24.88
CA ALA A 52 33.36 8.26 24.67
C ALA A 52 33.25 9.75 24.32
N PRO A 53 32.50 10.10 23.26
CA PRO A 53 32.20 11.50 22.97
C PRO A 53 31.14 12.01 23.95
N SER A 54 31.06 13.33 24.13
CA SER A 54 30.01 13.95 24.95
C SER A 54 28.73 14.27 24.15
N ILE A 55 28.84 14.27 22.81
CA ILE A 55 27.74 14.58 21.89
C ILE A 55 27.83 13.70 20.65
N VAL A 56 26.67 13.45 20.03
CA VAL A 56 26.57 12.97 18.64
C VAL A 56 25.99 14.08 17.79
N SER A 57 26.55 14.33 16.61
CA SER A 57 26.07 15.29 15.63
C SER A 57 25.75 14.63 14.29
N ILE A 58 24.63 15.01 13.69
CA ILE A 58 24.19 14.56 12.36
C ILE A 58 23.91 15.80 11.50
N ILE A 59 24.40 15.81 10.26
CA ILE A 59 24.13 16.85 9.27
C ILE A 59 23.33 16.23 8.13
N PHE A 60 22.23 16.87 7.75
CA PHE A 60 21.34 16.47 6.67
C PHE A 60 21.57 17.31 5.41
N SER A 61 21.05 16.85 4.27
CA SER A 61 21.15 17.53 2.97
C SER A 61 20.30 18.79 2.87
N GLU A 62 19.38 18.98 3.80
CA GLU A 62 18.42 20.07 3.86
C GLU A 62 17.95 20.28 5.30
N ALA A 63 17.18 21.34 5.52
CA ALA A 63 16.65 21.66 6.83
C ALA A 63 15.73 20.54 7.34
N VAL A 64 15.83 20.23 8.64
CA VAL A 64 15.05 19.18 9.28
C VAL A 64 14.38 19.68 10.56
N ASP A 65 13.24 19.10 10.89
CA ASP A 65 12.49 19.37 12.10
C ASP A 65 12.57 18.19 13.08
N LEU A 66 12.71 18.49 14.37
CA LEU A 66 12.94 17.54 15.46
C LEU A 66 11.66 17.10 16.18
N ARG A 67 10.50 17.60 15.75
CA ARG A 67 9.21 17.35 16.41
C ARG A 67 8.79 15.87 16.51
N LEU A 68 9.34 14.97 15.69
CA LEU A 68 9.03 13.52 15.68
C LEU A 68 10.19 12.68 16.25
N GLY A 69 10.45 12.77 17.56
CA GLY A 69 11.35 11.84 18.26
C GLY A 69 12.85 12.17 18.20
N GLY A 70 13.27 13.03 17.26
CA GLY A 70 14.61 13.61 17.23
C GLY A 70 15.72 12.57 17.03
N VAL A 71 16.78 12.65 17.84
CA VAL A 71 17.90 11.70 17.81
C VAL A 71 18.00 11.06 19.19
N THR A 72 18.01 9.73 19.24
CA THR A 72 18.21 8.93 20.45
C THR A 72 19.45 8.06 20.30
N VAL A 73 20.11 7.77 21.42
CA VAL A 73 21.29 6.90 21.41
C VAL A 73 21.05 5.74 22.36
N LEU A 74 21.20 4.53 21.83
CA LEU A 74 20.93 3.26 22.51
C LEU A 74 22.21 2.43 22.63
N ASP A 75 22.28 1.59 23.64
CA ASP A 75 23.27 0.52 23.72
C ASP A 75 22.78 -0.79 23.06
N THR A 76 23.62 -1.82 23.07
CA THR A 76 23.26 -3.15 22.53
C THR A 76 22.18 -3.91 23.32
N SER A 77 21.78 -3.43 24.49
CA SER A 77 20.66 -3.97 25.26
C SER A 77 19.33 -3.29 24.92
N GLY A 78 19.38 -2.17 24.19
CA GLY A 78 18.23 -1.32 23.87
C GLY A 78 17.95 -0.25 24.94
N GLU A 79 18.88 -0.02 25.86
CA GLU A 79 18.76 1.04 26.87
C GLU A 79 19.26 2.37 26.31
N ARG A 80 18.58 3.49 26.64
CA ARG A 80 19.01 4.83 26.24
C ARG A 80 20.24 5.25 27.02
N VAL A 81 21.20 5.83 26.31
CA VAL A 81 22.47 6.34 26.85
C VAL A 81 22.71 7.81 26.47
N ASP A 82 21.70 8.45 25.91
CA ASP A 82 21.66 9.89 25.70
C ASP A 82 21.11 10.62 26.93
N ASP A 83 21.52 11.88 27.14
CA ASP A 83 21.12 12.67 28.30
C ASP A 83 19.79 13.43 28.09
N GLY A 84 19.09 13.14 26.99
CA GLY A 84 17.85 13.80 26.58
C GLY A 84 18.02 15.24 26.08
N THR A 85 19.24 15.79 26.02
CA THR A 85 19.47 17.11 25.45
C THR A 85 19.58 17.01 23.93
N THR A 86 18.80 17.84 23.23
CA THR A 86 18.87 17.95 21.76
C THR A 86 18.99 19.41 21.38
N THR A 87 19.94 19.73 20.51
CA THR A 87 20.13 21.07 19.98
C THR A 87 20.23 21.04 18.46
N GLN A 88 19.85 22.14 17.83
CA GLN A 88 19.89 22.31 16.38
C GLN A 88 20.73 23.56 16.05
N PRO A 89 22.06 23.42 15.90
CA PRO A 89 22.95 24.57 15.65
C PRO A 89 22.66 25.29 14.34
N THR A 90 22.24 24.56 13.32
CA THR A 90 21.78 25.04 12.02
C THR A 90 20.54 24.25 11.60
N PRO A 91 19.68 24.74 10.69
CA PRO A 91 18.48 24.01 10.27
C PRO A 91 18.76 22.59 9.76
N GLU A 92 19.94 22.35 9.17
CA GLU A 92 20.38 21.07 8.62
C GLU A 92 21.12 20.17 9.64
N GLN A 93 21.47 20.69 10.83
CA GLN A 93 22.33 19.98 11.78
C GLN A 93 21.62 19.71 13.11
N VAL A 94 21.68 18.46 13.56
CA VAL A 94 21.12 18.00 14.83
C VAL A 94 22.25 17.51 15.74
N GLN A 95 22.15 17.81 17.04
CA GLN A 95 23.07 17.33 18.07
C GLN A 95 22.31 16.75 19.26
N VAL A 96 22.76 15.61 19.76
CA VAL A 96 22.25 14.98 21.00
C VAL A 96 23.39 14.81 22.01
N GLY A 97 23.12 15.12 23.27
CA GLY A 97 24.06 14.91 24.37
C GLY A 97 24.09 13.45 24.83
N LEU A 98 25.25 12.99 25.29
CA LEU A 98 25.45 11.65 25.81
C LEU A 98 25.65 11.69 27.32
N GLU A 99 25.21 10.64 28.01
CA GLU A 99 25.51 10.48 29.43
C GLU A 99 27.04 10.46 29.67
N PRO A 100 27.52 11.05 30.78
CA PRO A 100 28.93 11.01 31.11
C PRO A 100 29.40 9.58 31.39
N ASP A 101 30.67 9.30 31.08
CA ASP A 101 31.36 8.03 31.38
C ASP A 101 30.70 6.78 30.75
N LEU A 102 30.25 6.90 29.49
CA LEU A 102 29.75 5.76 28.72
C LEU A 102 30.72 4.56 28.77
N PRO A 103 30.23 3.35 29.09
CA PRO A 103 31.04 2.14 29.08
C PRO A 103 31.71 1.86 27.73
N ASN A 104 32.65 0.93 27.70
CA ASN A 104 33.12 0.42 26.42
C ASN A 104 32.06 -0.49 25.80
N GLY A 105 31.66 -0.21 24.56
CA GLY A 105 30.52 -0.88 23.93
C GLY A 105 30.21 -0.39 22.52
N THR A 106 29.20 -1.00 21.91
CA THR A 106 28.61 -0.55 20.63
C THR A 106 27.35 0.26 20.93
N TYR A 107 27.15 1.33 20.19
CA TYR A 107 26.08 2.30 20.35
C TYR A 107 25.34 2.52 19.04
N ILE A 108 24.02 2.61 19.12
CA ILE A 108 23.12 2.83 17.99
C ILE A 108 22.53 4.23 18.11
N VAL A 109 22.75 5.07 17.11
CA VAL A 109 22.18 6.40 17.00
C VAL A 109 20.97 6.32 16.08
N ASN A 110 19.77 6.27 16.67
CA ASN A 110 18.53 6.33 15.94
C ASN A 110 18.16 7.78 15.69
N TYR A 111 17.81 8.13 14.46
CA TYR A 111 17.29 9.45 14.13
C TYR A 111 15.93 9.32 13.46
N ARG A 112 15.06 10.27 13.79
CA ARG A 112 13.76 10.47 13.16
C ARG A 112 13.47 11.96 13.10
N VAL A 113 13.41 12.48 11.89
CA VAL A 113 13.33 13.92 11.60
C VAL A 113 12.31 14.16 10.49
N VAL A 114 11.79 15.38 10.37
CA VAL A 114 10.91 15.76 9.25
C VAL A 114 11.70 16.64 8.30
N SER A 115 11.81 16.25 7.03
CA SER A 115 12.41 17.09 5.98
C SER A 115 11.64 18.40 5.80
N ALA A 116 12.28 19.40 5.17
CA ALA A 116 11.65 20.68 4.86
C ALA A 116 10.39 20.53 3.97
N ASP A 117 10.27 19.41 3.27
CA ASP A 117 9.11 19.06 2.45
C ASP A 117 7.93 18.46 3.25
N GLY A 118 8.12 18.22 4.55
CA GLY A 118 7.11 17.70 5.47
C GLY A 118 7.11 16.18 5.63
N HIS A 119 8.00 15.44 4.98
CA HIS A 119 8.07 13.98 5.10
C HIS A 119 8.97 13.52 6.25
N PRO A 120 8.53 12.54 7.06
CA PRO A 120 9.37 11.95 8.09
C PRO A 120 10.44 11.04 7.46
N VAL A 121 11.69 11.26 7.84
CA VAL A 121 12.84 10.43 7.49
C VAL A 121 13.38 9.81 8.78
N GLY A 122 13.68 8.52 8.74
CA GLY A 122 14.31 7.83 9.87
C GLY A 122 15.40 6.88 9.41
N GLY A 123 16.35 6.64 10.30
CA GLY A 123 17.45 5.72 10.08
C GLY A 123 18.26 5.50 11.35
N ALA A 124 19.31 4.69 11.22
CA ALA A 124 20.21 4.37 12.33
C ALA A 124 21.66 4.47 11.85
N LEU A 125 22.53 5.00 12.71
CA LEU A 125 23.98 4.98 12.56
C LEU A 125 24.57 4.19 13.74
N VAL A 126 25.73 3.57 13.57
CA VAL A 126 26.36 2.77 14.62
C VAL A 126 27.77 3.28 14.90
N PHE A 127 28.18 3.36 16.15
CA PHE A 127 29.58 3.61 16.52
C PHE A 127 29.98 2.74 17.72
N SER A 128 31.27 2.65 18.03
CA SER A 128 31.72 1.94 19.24
C SER A 128 32.76 2.73 20.03
N VAL A 129 32.87 2.42 21.32
CA VAL A 129 33.86 3.00 22.25
C VAL A 129 34.66 1.87 22.87
N GLY A 130 35.99 1.90 22.70
CA GLY A 130 36.94 1.00 23.35
C GLY A 130 36.88 -0.48 22.90
N THR A 131 35.90 -0.87 22.09
CA THR A 131 35.70 -2.24 21.58
C THR A 131 35.32 -2.22 20.09
N ALA A 132 35.45 -3.36 19.40
CA ALA A 132 34.98 -3.50 18.03
C ALA A 132 33.44 -3.51 17.99
N ILE A 133 32.87 -3.08 16.86
CA ILE A 133 31.42 -3.03 16.65
C ILE A 133 30.83 -4.44 16.67
N ASP A 134 29.81 -4.64 17.51
CA ASP A 134 28.95 -5.83 17.48
C ASP A 134 27.78 -5.60 16.52
N GLU A 135 28.04 -5.85 15.23
CA GLU A 135 27.05 -5.68 14.14
C GLU A 135 25.79 -6.54 14.35
N THR A 136 25.91 -7.69 15.03
CA THR A 136 24.78 -8.61 15.23
C THR A 136 23.81 -8.04 16.26
N SER A 137 24.34 -7.58 17.40
CA SER A 137 23.53 -6.96 18.45
C SER A 137 22.98 -5.60 18.02
N ALA A 138 23.77 -4.77 17.34
CA ALA A 138 23.31 -3.48 16.82
C ALA A 138 22.16 -3.63 15.82
N SER A 139 22.26 -4.59 14.90
CA SER A 139 21.18 -4.90 13.96
C SER A 139 19.93 -5.44 14.68
N GLY A 140 20.11 -6.21 15.76
CA GLY A 140 19.02 -6.76 16.57
C GLY A 140 18.21 -5.68 17.28
N VAL A 141 18.87 -4.72 17.93
CA VAL A 141 18.22 -3.60 18.63
C VAL A 141 17.49 -2.68 17.64
N ALA A 142 18.16 -2.30 16.54
CA ALA A 142 17.55 -1.45 15.52
C ALA A 142 16.29 -2.06 14.90
N GLN A 143 16.23 -3.39 14.73
CA GLN A 143 15.04 -4.08 14.20
C GLN A 143 13.95 -4.35 15.26
N ALA A 144 14.32 -4.56 16.53
CA ALA A 144 13.37 -4.91 17.58
C ALA A 144 12.45 -3.74 17.97
N GLU A 145 13.00 -2.53 18.06
CA GLU A 145 12.24 -1.30 18.37
C GLU A 145 11.24 -0.99 17.25
N ASP A 146 11.62 -1.27 16.00
CA ASP A 146 10.83 -1.02 14.80
C ASP A 146 9.69 -2.05 14.61
N THR A 147 9.92 -3.34 14.93
CA THR A 147 8.99 -4.43 14.60
C THR A 147 7.66 -4.35 15.36
N THR A 148 7.68 -4.07 16.67
CA THR A 148 6.43 -4.07 17.48
C THR A 148 5.50 -2.93 17.10
N GLY A 149 6.06 -1.73 16.90
CA GLY A 149 5.30 -0.56 16.45
C GLY A 149 4.74 -0.74 15.04
N GLN A 150 5.53 -1.32 14.13
CA GLN A 150 5.07 -1.63 12.77
C GLN A 150 3.94 -2.66 12.74
N ILE A 151 3.99 -3.71 13.57
CA ILE A 151 2.90 -4.69 13.68
C ILE A 151 1.63 -4.02 14.19
N ALA A 152 1.72 -3.20 15.24
CA ALA A 152 0.58 -2.47 15.79
C ALA A 152 -0.02 -1.51 14.74
N ALA A 153 0.81 -0.77 14.01
CA ALA A 153 0.37 0.10 12.92
C ALA A 153 -0.26 -0.69 11.77
N GLY A 154 0.29 -1.87 11.43
CA GLY A 154 -0.28 -2.77 10.43
C GLY A 154 -1.67 -3.27 10.81
N ILE A 155 -1.88 -3.65 12.08
CA ILE A 155 -3.19 -4.04 12.61
C ILE A 155 -4.17 -2.86 12.57
N ALA A 156 -3.73 -1.67 12.98
CA ALA A 156 -4.55 -0.47 12.95
C ALA A 156 -5.00 -0.12 11.52
N ARG A 157 -4.08 -0.13 10.55
CA ARG A 157 -4.38 0.05 9.12
C ARG A 157 -5.37 -1.01 8.62
N PHE A 158 -5.16 -2.28 8.97
CA PHE A 158 -6.07 -3.35 8.58
C PHE A 158 -7.49 -3.11 9.10
N LEU A 159 -7.64 -2.73 10.37
CA LEU A 159 -8.96 -2.42 10.95
C LEU A 159 -9.61 -1.20 10.29
N ALA A 160 -8.82 -0.15 10.01
CA ALA A 160 -9.30 1.04 9.31
C ALA A 160 -9.84 0.69 7.90
N TYR A 161 -9.07 -0.06 7.11
CA TYR A 161 -9.46 -0.52 5.77
C TYR A 161 -10.66 -1.48 5.82
N LEU A 162 -10.63 -2.47 6.71
CA LEU A 162 -11.70 -3.45 6.88
C LEU A 162 -13.02 -2.75 7.20
N GLY A 163 -13.03 -1.87 8.19
CA GLY A 163 -14.22 -1.15 8.62
C GLY A 163 -14.74 -0.19 7.56
N ALA A 164 -13.87 0.64 6.97
CA ALA A 164 -14.26 1.66 6.01
C ALA A 164 -14.78 1.08 4.69
N LEU A 165 -14.11 0.06 4.14
CA LEU A 165 -14.53 -0.59 2.89
C LEU A 165 -15.81 -1.40 3.07
N LEU A 166 -15.97 -2.10 4.21
CA LEU A 166 -17.24 -2.80 4.51
C LEU A 166 -18.39 -1.81 4.69
N ALA A 167 -18.20 -0.76 5.50
CA ALA A 167 -19.28 0.19 5.82
C ALA A 167 -19.76 0.95 4.58
N SER A 168 -18.83 1.54 3.83
CA SER A 168 -19.18 2.32 2.64
C SER A 168 -19.71 1.47 1.50
N GLY A 169 -19.14 0.28 1.26
CA GLY A 169 -19.58 -0.64 0.22
C GLY A 169 -20.94 -1.27 0.52
N ALA A 170 -21.21 -1.63 1.78
CA ALA A 170 -22.51 -2.15 2.20
C ALA A 170 -23.60 -1.06 2.17
N ALA A 171 -23.26 0.19 2.53
CA ALA A 171 -24.17 1.32 2.39
C ALA A 171 -24.53 1.58 0.91
N PHE A 172 -23.54 1.57 0.02
CA PHE A 172 -23.77 1.67 -1.42
C PHE A 172 -24.64 0.53 -1.93
N PHE A 173 -24.30 -0.72 -1.59
CA PHE A 173 -25.06 -1.91 -1.96
C PHE A 173 -26.54 -1.78 -1.55
N THR A 174 -26.81 -1.28 -0.35
CA THR A 174 -28.19 -1.18 0.17
C THR A 174 -29.05 -0.23 -0.65
N TRP A 175 -28.48 0.83 -1.23
CA TRP A 175 -29.25 1.86 -1.95
C TRP A 175 -29.25 1.71 -3.48
N PHE A 176 -28.28 0.99 -4.04
CA PHE A 176 -28.14 0.81 -5.50
C PHE A 176 -28.41 -0.61 -5.98
N VAL A 177 -28.26 -1.61 -5.10
CA VAL A 177 -28.32 -3.03 -5.49
C VAL A 177 -29.50 -3.74 -4.84
N HIS A 178 -29.67 -3.59 -3.53
CA HIS A 178 -30.77 -4.15 -2.77
C HIS A 178 -32.12 -3.50 -3.13
N ASP A 179 -33.22 -4.23 -2.96
CA ASP A 179 -34.56 -3.76 -3.31
C ASP A 179 -35.08 -2.65 -2.36
N ARG A 180 -36.02 -1.85 -2.90
CA ARG A 180 -36.39 -0.49 -2.44
C ARG A 180 -36.78 -0.38 -0.95
N MET A 181 -36.34 0.73 -0.34
CA MET A 181 -36.70 1.27 1.00
C MET A 181 -36.49 0.37 2.23
N SER A 182 -35.78 -0.76 2.11
CA SER A 182 -35.71 -1.71 3.22
C SER A 182 -34.80 -1.23 4.36
N HIS A 183 -35.37 -0.99 5.54
CA HIS A 183 -34.67 -1.06 6.82
C HIS A 183 -34.29 -2.52 7.12
N ASN A 184 -33.29 -3.05 6.39
CA ASN A 184 -32.78 -4.38 6.62
C ASN A 184 -31.85 -4.33 7.85
N ARG A 185 -32.39 -4.70 9.03
CA ARG A 185 -31.66 -4.65 10.31
C ARG A 185 -30.27 -5.30 10.24
N PRO A 186 -30.09 -6.48 9.63
CA PRO A 186 -28.78 -7.04 9.35
C PRO A 186 -27.81 -6.11 8.58
N LEU A 187 -28.26 -5.45 7.51
CA LEU A 187 -27.42 -4.54 6.72
C LEU A 187 -27.08 -3.26 7.49
N VAL A 188 -28.05 -2.68 8.20
CA VAL A 188 -27.82 -1.53 9.10
C VAL A 188 -26.80 -1.90 10.16
N ARG A 189 -26.92 -3.08 10.77
CA ARG A 189 -25.95 -3.58 11.76
C ARG A 189 -24.57 -3.77 11.16
N LEU A 190 -24.46 -4.31 9.94
CA LEU A 190 -23.19 -4.44 9.23
C LEU A 190 -22.54 -3.06 9.06
N VAL A 191 -23.26 -2.09 8.49
CA VAL A 191 -22.73 -0.73 8.26
C VAL A 191 -22.27 -0.08 9.57
N LEU A 192 -23.08 -0.13 10.63
CA LEU A 192 -22.75 0.49 11.92
C LEU A 192 -21.57 -0.19 12.62
N VAL A 193 -21.53 -1.53 12.67
CA VAL A 193 -20.42 -2.26 13.29
C VAL A 193 -19.13 -2.02 12.50
N SER A 194 -19.18 -2.09 11.17
CA SER A 194 -18.01 -1.80 10.33
C SER A 194 -17.58 -0.33 10.45
N THR A 195 -18.51 0.60 10.62
CA THR A 195 -18.18 2.01 10.92
C THR A 195 -17.41 2.13 12.22
N VAL A 196 -17.86 1.48 13.31
CA VAL A 196 -17.14 1.48 14.59
C VAL A 196 -15.76 0.85 14.45
N ILE A 197 -15.63 -0.28 13.74
CA ILE A 197 -14.33 -0.91 13.46
C ILE A 197 -13.41 0.06 12.71
N GLY A 198 -13.94 0.76 11.70
CA GLY A 198 -13.19 1.74 10.91
C GLY A 198 -12.71 2.93 11.74
N VAL A 199 -13.59 3.49 12.59
CA VAL A 199 -13.24 4.59 13.50
C VAL A 199 -12.19 4.15 14.52
N VAL A 200 -12.37 2.99 15.15
CA VAL A 200 -11.38 2.44 16.10
C VAL A 200 -10.05 2.18 15.40
N GLY A 201 -10.08 1.63 14.18
CA GLY A 201 -8.89 1.44 13.36
C GLY A 201 -8.18 2.75 13.03
N LEU A 202 -8.90 3.80 12.65
CA LEU A 202 -8.34 5.13 12.39
C LEU A 202 -7.74 5.78 13.65
N VAL A 203 -8.42 5.68 14.79
CA VAL A 203 -7.90 6.20 16.06
C VAL A 203 -6.63 5.45 16.45
N ALA A 204 -6.66 4.11 16.38
CA ALA A 204 -5.48 3.29 16.61
C ALA A 204 -4.36 3.64 15.62
N LEU A 205 -4.70 3.96 14.37
CA LEU A 205 -3.72 4.35 13.35
C LEU A 205 -3.02 5.64 13.76
N VAL A 206 -3.77 6.69 14.10
CA VAL A 206 -3.20 7.96 14.57
C VAL A 206 -2.34 7.76 15.82
N VAL A 207 -2.80 6.95 16.78
CA VAL A 207 -2.02 6.60 17.99
C VAL A 207 -0.72 5.91 17.59
N THR A 208 -0.76 4.90 16.72
CA THR A 208 0.46 4.18 16.30
C THR A 208 1.40 5.05 15.48
N GLN A 209 0.88 6.00 14.68
CA GLN A 209 1.72 6.95 13.95
C GLN A 209 2.39 7.93 14.93
N ALA A 210 1.67 8.43 15.94
CA ALA A 210 2.26 9.25 16.98
C ALA A 210 3.34 8.48 17.76
N THR A 211 3.09 7.22 18.14
CA THR A 211 4.09 6.37 18.82
C THR A 211 5.31 6.13 17.95
N LEU A 212 5.11 5.80 16.67
CA LEU A 212 6.20 5.56 15.73
C LEU A 212 6.99 6.84 15.43
N ALA A 213 6.31 7.99 15.50
CA ALA A 213 6.94 9.30 15.37
C ALA A 213 7.79 9.65 16.58
N THR A 214 7.34 9.41 17.82
CA THR A 214 8.06 9.88 19.02
C THR A 214 9.01 8.85 19.62
N GLY A 215 8.75 7.55 19.42
CA GLY A 215 9.49 6.46 20.06
C GLY A 215 9.23 6.30 21.56
N THR A 216 8.40 7.15 22.18
CA THR A 216 8.24 7.20 23.65
C THR A 216 6.98 6.50 24.17
N GLY A 217 5.92 6.39 23.38
CA GLY A 217 4.78 5.52 23.69
C GLY A 217 3.42 5.97 23.13
N PRO A 218 2.36 5.16 23.31
CA PRO A 218 1.03 5.43 22.75
C PRO A 218 0.27 6.59 23.40
N LEU A 219 0.71 7.07 24.57
CA LEU A 219 0.06 8.20 25.25
C LEU A 219 0.51 9.56 24.70
N ASP A 220 1.57 9.61 23.88
CA ASP A 220 2.07 10.86 23.31
C ASP A 220 1.08 11.55 22.38
N VAL A 221 0.14 10.77 21.82
CA VAL A 221 -0.97 11.30 21.03
C VAL A 221 -1.83 12.30 21.81
N LEU A 222 -1.76 12.31 23.15
CA LEU A 222 -2.46 13.29 23.99
C LEU A 222 -1.75 14.65 24.04
N ASN A 223 -0.48 14.72 23.63
CA ASN A 223 0.23 15.98 23.44
C ASN A 223 -0.28 16.66 22.16
N LEU A 224 -0.73 17.91 22.29
CA LEU A 224 -1.32 18.66 21.17
C LEU A 224 -0.32 18.92 20.05
N ASP A 225 0.97 19.11 20.37
CA ASP A 225 2.00 19.34 19.37
C ASP A 225 2.27 18.05 18.58
N VAL A 226 2.50 16.94 19.28
CA VAL A 226 2.66 15.60 18.67
C VAL A 226 1.43 15.23 17.82
N MET A 227 0.22 15.51 18.31
CA MET A 227 -1.02 15.28 17.58
C MET A 227 -1.08 16.15 16.31
N ALA A 228 -0.77 17.44 16.40
CA ALA A 228 -0.78 18.36 15.27
C ALA A 228 0.23 17.95 14.19
N ASP A 229 1.40 17.46 14.61
CA ASP A 229 2.45 17.01 13.72
C ASP A 229 2.10 15.67 13.07
N THR A 230 1.56 14.74 13.87
CA THR A 230 1.07 13.44 13.38
C THR A 230 -0.07 13.65 12.38
N LEU A 231 -1.02 14.53 12.69
CA LEU A 231 -2.12 14.92 11.80
C LEU A 231 -1.73 16.01 10.79
N GLY A 232 -0.43 16.16 10.50
CA GLY A 232 0.08 17.03 9.45
C GLY A 232 -0.63 16.83 8.11
N ALA A 233 -0.33 17.69 7.14
CA ALA A 233 -1.20 17.97 6.00
C ALA A 233 -1.83 16.72 5.34
N SER A 234 -1.09 15.67 4.99
CA SER A 234 -1.64 14.49 4.29
C SER A 234 -2.49 13.56 5.19
N LEU A 235 -1.96 13.12 6.34
CA LEU A 235 -2.68 12.19 7.24
C LEU A 235 -3.94 12.84 7.84
N GLY A 236 -3.88 14.11 8.24
CA GLY A 236 -5.02 14.82 8.80
C GLY A 236 -6.21 14.88 7.83
N TRP A 237 -5.96 15.23 6.56
CA TRP A 237 -7.02 15.26 5.53
C TRP A 237 -7.55 13.87 5.20
N SER A 238 -6.70 12.84 5.21
CA SER A 238 -7.12 11.45 5.07
C SER A 238 -8.10 11.04 6.18
N VAL A 239 -7.74 11.27 7.45
CA VAL A 239 -8.58 10.94 8.61
C VAL A 239 -9.92 11.66 8.52
N VAL A 240 -9.93 12.97 8.21
CA VAL A 240 -11.17 13.75 8.06
C VAL A 240 -12.05 13.20 6.94
N ALA A 241 -11.47 12.90 5.78
CA ALA A 241 -12.21 12.39 4.63
C ALA A 241 -12.82 11.00 4.91
N VAL A 242 -12.05 10.08 5.52
CA VAL A 242 -12.56 8.74 5.86
C VAL A 242 -13.62 8.81 6.96
N LEU A 243 -13.42 9.60 8.02
CA LEU A 243 -14.43 9.79 9.07
C LEU A 243 -15.73 10.40 8.51
N THR A 244 -15.61 11.37 7.60
CA THR A 244 -16.77 11.95 6.91
C THR A 244 -17.46 10.91 6.04
N GLY A 245 -16.71 10.13 5.25
CA GLY A 245 -17.26 9.07 4.41
C GLY A 245 -17.97 7.98 5.22
N LEU A 246 -17.41 7.59 6.36
CA LEU A 246 -18.00 6.66 7.32
C LEU A 246 -19.29 7.21 7.94
N ALA A 247 -19.27 8.46 8.41
CA ALA A 247 -20.45 9.11 8.98
C ALA A 247 -21.58 9.24 7.95
N VAL A 248 -21.26 9.65 6.72
CA VAL A 248 -22.22 9.75 5.62
C VAL A 248 -22.78 8.37 5.25
N SER A 249 -21.96 7.31 5.26
CA SER A 249 -22.39 5.92 5.03
C SER A 249 -23.35 5.43 6.12
N ALA A 250 -23.09 5.77 7.39
CA ALA A 250 -23.99 5.45 8.49
C ALA A 250 -25.31 6.24 8.41
N VAL A 251 -25.25 7.53 8.09
CA VAL A 251 -26.43 8.40 7.88
C VAL A 251 -27.29 7.90 6.72
N ALA A 252 -26.67 7.39 5.65
CA ALA A 252 -27.38 6.80 4.52
C ALA A 252 -28.39 5.74 4.98
N MET A 253 -28.09 5.00 6.06
CA MET A 253 -28.96 3.93 6.55
C MET A 253 -30.25 4.39 7.21
N TYR A 254 -30.37 5.67 7.56
CA TYR A 254 -31.55 6.25 8.19
C TYR A 254 -32.36 7.13 7.23
N GLN A 255 -31.93 7.22 5.97
CA GLN A 255 -32.64 8.00 4.98
C GLN A 255 -33.97 7.36 4.62
N ARG A 256 -35.00 8.20 4.49
CA ARG A 256 -36.35 7.78 4.02
C ARG A 256 -36.56 8.02 2.54
N ASN A 257 -35.80 8.94 1.96
CA ASN A 257 -35.85 9.29 0.54
C ASN A 257 -34.77 8.51 -0.21
N GLU A 258 -35.17 7.83 -1.28
CA GLU A 258 -34.28 7.03 -2.14
C GLU A 258 -33.13 7.85 -2.71
N LEU A 259 -33.39 9.04 -3.24
CA LEU A 259 -32.34 9.93 -3.76
C LEU A 259 -31.36 10.34 -2.66
N ALA A 260 -31.87 10.67 -1.47
CA ALA A 260 -31.02 11.07 -0.35
C ALA A 260 -30.13 9.90 0.12
N GLY A 261 -30.69 8.68 0.16
CA GLY A 261 -29.95 7.46 0.47
C GLY A 261 -28.88 7.13 -0.58
N GLN A 262 -29.22 7.22 -1.86
CA GLN A 262 -28.28 7.02 -2.99
C GLN A 262 -27.15 8.05 -2.99
N VAL A 263 -27.48 9.33 -2.80
CA VAL A 263 -26.50 10.42 -2.69
C VAL A 263 -25.57 10.17 -1.51
N ALA A 264 -26.11 9.86 -0.33
CA ALA A 264 -25.30 9.57 0.85
C ALA A 264 -24.43 8.30 0.65
N GLY A 265 -24.99 7.21 0.12
CA GLY A 265 -24.21 5.99 -0.17
C GLY A 265 -23.07 6.23 -1.16
N PHE A 266 -23.33 6.99 -2.23
CA PHE A 266 -22.32 7.35 -3.23
C PHE A 266 -21.20 8.22 -2.65
N TYR A 267 -21.56 9.32 -1.97
CA TYR A 267 -20.55 10.22 -1.39
C TYR A 267 -19.84 9.64 -0.17
N GLY A 268 -20.49 8.73 0.57
CA GLY A 268 -19.85 7.95 1.63
C GLY A 268 -18.73 7.07 1.09
N MET A 269 -18.99 6.33 0.00
CA MET A 269 -17.99 5.55 -0.73
C MET A 269 -16.88 6.42 -1.32
N LEU A 270 -17.24 7.54 -1.96
CA LEU A 270 -16.25 8.44 -2.55
C LEU A 270 -15.36 9.09 -1.49
N GLY A 271 -15.92 9.49 -0.34
CA GLY A 271 -15.16 10.05 0.78
C GLY A 271 -14.14 9.07 1.36
N VAL A 272 -14.51 7.79 1.49
CA VAL A 272 -13.56 6.73 1.90
C VAL A 272 -12.48 6.51 0.85
N GLY A 273 -12.84 6.39 -0.43
CA GLY A 273 -11.87 6.17 -1.52
C GLY A 273 -10.87 7.32 -1.64
N VAL A 274 -11.35 8.57 -1.64
CA VAL A 274 -10.48 9.75 -1.63
C VAL A 274 -9.66 9.82 -0.35
N GLY A 275 -10.25 9.51 0.81
CA GLY A 275 -9.55 9.56 2.09
C GLY A 275 -8.30 8.68 2.11
N PHE A 276 -8.36 7.46 1.58
CA PHE A 276 -7.17 6.62 1.47
C PHE A 276 -6.14 7.14 0.47
N ALA A 277 -6.57 7.78 -0.61
CA ALA A 277 -5.67 8.37 -1.59
C ALA A 277 -4.94 9.64 -1.10
N LEU A 278 -5.37 10.22 0.02
CA LEU A 278 -4.74 11.42 0.59
C LEU A 278 -3.59 11.10 1.55
N TRP A 279 -3.30 9.82 1.79
CA TRP A 279 -2.22 9.41 2.67
C TRP A 279 -1.58 8.09 2.23
N GLY A 280 -0.26 8.06 2.21
CA GLY A 280 0.56 6.95 1.71
C GLY A 280 1.36 7.33 0.47
N HIS A 281 1.85 6.34 -0.27
CA HIS A 281 2.77 6.55 -1.40
C HIS A 281 2.18 7.35 -2.56
N SER A 282 0.85 7.45 -2.63
CA SER A 282 0.13 8.20 -3.65
C SER A 282 0.42 9.71 -3.57
N THR A 283 0.63 10.27 -2.37
CA THR A 283 1.00 11.68 -2.19
C THR A 283 2.49 11.96 -2.39
N GLU A 284 3.32 10.93 -2.27
CA GLU A 284 4.80 11.01 -2.30
C GLU A 284 5.36 10.74 -3.71
N SER A 285 4.53 10.30 -4.64
CA SER A 285 4.95 10.00 -6.01
C SER A 285 5.25 11.27 -6.83
N GLY A 286 6.25 11.20 -7.72
CA GLY A 286 6.57 12.29 -8.67
C GLY A 286 5.42 12.70 -9.60
N ASN A 287 4.35 11.90 -9.68
CA ASN A 287 3.09 12.20 -10.38
C ASN A 287 1.88 12.07 -9.44
N ALA A 288 1.87 12.85 -8.36
CA ALA A 288 0.85 12.79 -7.30
C ALA A 288 -0.60 12.76 -7.82
N TRP A 289 -0.96 13.56 -8.83
CA TRP A 289 -2.33 13.58 -9.35
C TRP A 289 -2.78 12.22 -9.91
N LEU A 290 -1.88 11.50 -10.61
CA LEU A 290 -2.17 10.21 -11.23
C LEU A 290 -2.28 9.13 -10.16
N SER A 291 -1.35 9.12 -9.21
CA SER A 291 -1.32 8.15 -8.12
C SER A 291 -2.51 8.32 -7.18
N ILE A 292 -2.83 9.55 -6.77
CA ILE A 292 -4.02 9.86 -5.96
C ILE A 292 -5.30 9.43 -6.70
N SER A 293 -5.40 9.71 -8.00
CA SER A 293 -6.58 9.32 -8.79
C SER A 293 -6.71 7.80 -8.92
N ALA A 294 -5.59 7.12 -9.21
CA ALA A 294 -5.56 5.66 -9.33
C ALA A 294 -5.91 4.98 -8.00
N ASP A 295 -5.37 5.49 -6.89
CA ASP A 295 -5.64 5.00 -5.54
C ASP A 295 -7.09 5.25 -5.11
N ALA A 296 -7.64 6.44 -5.38
CA ALA A 296 -9.04 6.73 -5.09
C ALA A 296 -10.00 5.82 -5.88
N VAL A 297 -9.73 5.59 -7.16
CA VAL A 297 -10.51 4.65 -8.00
C VAL A 297 -10.35 3.22 -7.50
N HIS A 298 -9.14 2.81 -7.13
CA HIS A 298 -8.86 1.48 -6.60
C HIS A 298 -9.60 1.27 -5.27
N GLY A 299 -9.48 2.18 -4.31
CA GLY A 299 -10.15 2.13 -3.02
C GLY A 299 -11.68 2.14 -3.10
N ALA A 300 -12.26 3.00 -3.95
CA ALA A 300 -13.71 3.03 -4.17
C ALA A 300 -14.20 1.71 -4.78
N SER A 301 -13.48 1.17 -5.77
CA SER A 301 -13.81 -0.10 -6.41
C SER A 301 -13.64 -1.30 -5.46
N ALA A 302 -12.64 -1.25 -4.57
CA ALA A 302 -12.44 -2.23 -3.50
C ALA A 302 -13.63 -2.25 -2.54
N SER A 303 -14.12 -1.05 -2.16
CA SER A 303 -15.29 -0.89 -1.30
C SER A 303 -16.54 -1.51 -1.92
N LEU A 304 -16.83 -1.17 -3.18
CA LEU A 304 -17.98 -1.73 -3.92
C LEU A 304 -17.94 -3.26 -3.97
N TRP A 305 -16.78 -3.84 -4.28
CA TRP A 305 -16.66 -5.28 -4.39
C TRP A 305 -16.74 -5.97 -3.02
N PHE A 306 -15.87 -5.59 -2.08
CA PHE A 306 -15.76 -6.28 -0.79
C PHE A 306 -16.97 -6.02 0.12
N GLY A 307 -17.35 -4.76 0.32
CA GLY A 307 -18.51 -4.39 1.14
C GLY A 307 -19.83 -4.88 0.52
N GLY A 308 -19.96 -4.80 -0.80
CA GLY A 308 -21.12 -5.34 -1.51
C GLY A 308 -21.23 -6.86 -1.42
N LEU A 309 -20.11 -7.60 -1.49
CA LEU A 309 -20.11 -9.06 -1.37
C LEU A 309 -20.51 -9.53 0.05
N ALA A 310 -20.04 -8.82 1.08
CA ALA A 310 -20.46 -9.06 2.46
C ALA A 310 -21.96 -8.79 2.66
N ALA A 311 -22.46 -7.68 2.10
CA ALA A 311 -23.89 -7.35 2.14
C ALA A 311 -24.73 -8.40 1.38
N LEU A 312 -24.32 -8.81 0.18
CA LEU A 312 -24.97 -9.87 -0.59
C LEU A 312 -25.01 -11.19 0.20
N SER A 313 -23.90 -11.55 0.86
CA SER A 313 -23.84 -12.76 1.70
C SER A 313 -24.91 -12.75 2.79
N ILE A 314 -25.10 -11.61 3.46
CA ILE A 314 -26.13 -11.45 4.50
C ILE A 314 -27.53 -11.59 3.90
N VAL A 315 -27.78 -10.95 2.77
CA VAL A 315 -29.08 -10.99 2.08
C VAL A 315 -29.42 -12.42 1.66
N LEU A 316 -28.50 -13.12 1.00
CA LEU A 316 -28.70 -14.51 0.56
C LEU A 316 -29.00 -15.43 1.75
N VAL A 317 -28.23 -15.33 2.84
CA VAL A 317 -28.44 -16.16 4.03
C VAL A 317 -29.78 -15.85 4.71
N GLY A 318 -30.17 -14.58 4.77
CA GLY A 318 -31.46 -14.17 5.30
C GLY A 318 -32.62 -14.74 4.49
N ARG A 319 -32.56 -14.62 3.15
CA ARG A 319 -33.60 -15.13 2.24
C ARG A 319 -33.69 -16.66 2.25
N ILE A 320 -32.56 -17.38 2.30
CA ILE A 320 -32.54 -18.85 2.44
C ILE A 320 -33.21 -19.31 3.74
N ARG A 321 -32.95 -18.63 4.87
CA ARG A 321 -33.54 -18.97 6.16
C ARG A 321 -35.05 -18.72 6.20
N ALA A 322 -35.50 -17.63 5.59
CA ALA A 322 -36.92 -17.30 5.51
C ALA A 322 -37.70 -18.31 4.65
N GLY A 323 -37.15 -18.71 3.50
CA GLY A 323 -37.77 -19.72 2.62
C GLY A 323 -37.92 -21.10 3.29
N GLY A 324 -36.92 -21.54 4.06
CA GLY A 324 -36.99 -22.83 4.76
C GLY A 324 -37.93 -22.86 5.98
N ALA A 325 -38.27 -21.71 6.56
CA ALA A 325 -39.20 -21.62 7.69
C ALA A 325 -40.68 -21.68 7.24
N GLY A 326 -41.01 -21.09 6.08
CA GLY A 326 -42.36 -21.16 5.50
C GLY A 326 -42.76 -22.58 5.05
N GLU A 327 -41.79 -23.37 4.58
CA GLU A 327 -42.00 -24.77 4.17
C GLU A 327 -42.36 -25.68 5.36
N SER A 328 -41.73 -25.45 6.53
CA SER A 328 -42.03 -26.20 7.76
C SER A 328 -43.41 -25.88 8.34
N ASP A 329 -43.89 -24.63 8.24
CA ASP A 329 -45.22 -24.25 8.74
C ASP A 329 -46.34 -24.76 7.82
N ALA A 330 -46.12 -24.78 6.50
CA ALA A 330 -47.06 -25.32 5.52
C ALA A 330 -47.26 -26.85 5.67
N VAL A 331 -46.18 -27.60 5.90
CA VAL A 331 -46.23 -29.06 6.13
C VAL A 331 -46.93 -29.41 7.45
N VAL A 332 -46.84 -28.56 8.47
CA VAL A 332 -47.52 -28.77 9.76
C VAL A 332 -49.02 -28.48 9.67
N LEU A 333 -49.43 -27.49 8.86
CA LEU A 333 -50.85 -27.19 8.61
C LEU A 333 -51.55 -28.28 7.79
N ASP A 334 -50.89 -28.83 6.77
CA ASP A 334 -51.45 -29.91 5.94
C ASP A 334 -51.65 -31.22 6.73
N MET A 335 -50.83 -31.49 7.75
CA MET A 335 -51.04 -32.63 8.66
C MET A 335 -52.15 -32.41 9.69
N ALA A 336 -52.62 -31.18 9.91
CA ALA A 336 -53.68 -30.88 10.87
C ALA A 336 -55.10 -31.02 10.28
N ASP A 337 -55.26 -30.87 8.96
CA ASP A 337 -56.56 -30.92 8.26
C ASP A 337 -56.95 -32.32 7.73
N GLY A 338 -56.17 -33.35 8.09
CA GLY A 338 -56.46 -34.75 7.76
C GLY A 338 -57.57 -35.38 8.62
N VAL A 339 -58.80 -34.87 8.58
CA VAL A 339 -59.99 -35.57 9.09
C VAL A 339 -61.10 -35.61 8.03
N THR A 340 -61.45 -36.83 7.66
CA THR A 340 -62.46 -37.24 6.68
C THR A 340 -63.88 -36.76 6.98
N THR A 341 -64.65 -36.39 5.95
CA THR A 341 -65.91 -37.09 5.55
C THR A 341 -66.34 -36.70 4.12
N PRO A 342 -66.94 -37.61 3.33
CA PRO A 342 -67.49 -37.32 2.02
C PRO A 342 -69.00 -37.04 2.10
N ASP A 343 -69.49 -36.03 1.38
CA ASP A 343 -70.78 -36.07 0.68
C ASP A 343 -70.96 -34.81 -0.18
N ALA A 344 -71.47 -35.01 -1.40
CA ALA A 344 -71.86 -33.96 -2.35
C ALA A 344 -73.30 -34.25 -2.82
N PRO A 345 -73.97 -33.36 -3.56
CA PRO A 345 -74.25 -31.93 -3.36
C PRO A 345 -75.80 -31.69 -3.30
N PRO A 346 -76.32 -30.44 -3.34
CA PRO A 346 -76.82 -30.00 -4.65
C PRO A 346 -76.81 -28.48 -4.95
N GLU A 347 -76.89 -28.25 -6.26
CA GLU A 347 -77.57 -27.16 -6.99
C GLU A 347 -76.97 -25.75 -7.10
N ALA A 348 -76.97 -25.32 -8.36
CA ALA A 348 -76.47 -24.07 -8.90
C ALA A 348 -77.55 -22.98 -8.85
N ASP A 349 -77.12 -21.75 -8.56
CA ASP A 349 -77.86 -20.53 -8.88
C ASP A 349 -76.96 -19.61 -9.75
N PRO A 350 -77.35 -19.26 -10.98
CA PRO A 350 -76.54 -18.45 -11.88
C PRO A 350 -76.99 -16.99 -11.80
N ALA A 351 -76.45 -16.22 -10.86
CA ALA A 351 -76.59 -14.76 -10.86
C ALA A 351 -75.54 -14.06 -9.99
N ASP A 352 -74.28 -13.98 -10.43
CA ASP A 352 -73.41 -12.83 -10.12
C ASP A 352 -72.18 -12.78 -11.06
N ASP A 353 -72.43 -12.63 -12.37
CA ASP A 353 -71.41 -12.26 -13.34
C ASP A 353 -71.17 -10.74 -13.29
N ALA A 354 -70.43 -10.26 -12.30
CA ALA A 354 -69.89 -8.90 -12.29
C ALA A 354 -68.67 -8.72 -11.35
N ALA A 355 -67.66 -9.57 -11.47
CA ALA A 355 -66.31 -9.23 -11.04
C ALA A 355 -65.30 -10.11 -11.79
N VAL A 356 -64.85 -9.65 -12.96
CA VAL A 356 -63.55 -10.07 -13.49
C VAL A 356 -62.51 -9.49 -12.53
N ALA A 357 -62.23 -10.25 -11.46
CA ALA A 357 -61.00 -10.09 -10.71
C ALA A 357 -59.88 -10.50 -11.66
N ASP A 358 -59.23 -9.49 -12.21
CA ASP A 358 -57.86 -9.55 -12.69
C ASP A 358 -57.07 -10.35 -11.65
N THR A 359 -56.78 -11.62 -11.94
CA THR A 359 -55.77 -12.37 -11.19
C THR A 359 -54.43 -11.78 -11.57
N ASP A 360 -54.18 -10.58 -11.06
CA ASP A 360 -52.86 -10.06 -10.82
C ASP A 360 -52.15 -11.16 -10.04
N VAL A 361 -51.21 -11.81 -10.71
CA VAL A 361 -50.25 -12.73 -10.09
C VAL A 361 -49.35 -11.85 -9.23
N GLY A 362 -49.93 -11.37 -8.13
CA GLY A 362 -49.26 -10.67 -7.06
C GLY A 362 -48.35 -11.66 -6.38
N GLY A 363 -47.15 -11.81 -6.94
CA GLY A 363 -46.08 -12.56 -6.32
C GLY A 363 -45.89 -12.04 -4.89
N GLU A 364 -46.05 -12.94 -3.92
CA GLU A 364 -45.79 -12.73 -2.50
C GLU A 364 -44.53 -11.84 -2.31
N PRO A 365 -44.62 -10.76 -1.51
CA PRO A 365 -43.51 -9.84 -1.28
C PRO A 365 -42.40 -10.55 -0.47
N GLY A 366 -41.51 -11.22 -1.21
CA GLY A 366 -40.44 -12.06 -0.66
C GLY A 366 -39.97 -13.21 -1.57
N GLY A 367 -40.56 -13.36 -2.77
CA GLY A 367 -40.28 -14.48 -3.68
C GLY A 367 -38.87 -14.51 -4.32
N VAL A 368 -38.51 -15.70 -4.84
CA VAL A 368 -37.24 -16.02 -5.52
C VAL A 368 -36.89 -15.04 -6.65
N VAL A 369 -37.89 -14.46 -7.33
CA VAL A 369 -37.75 -13.49 -8.44
C VAL A 369 -37.02 -12.20 -8.00
N ASP A 370 -37.24 -11.75 -6.77
CA ASP A 370 -36.59 -10.55 -6.21
C ASP A 370 -35.09 -10.81 -5.94
N THR A 371 -34.74 -12.05 -5.61
CA THR A 371 -33.35 -12.44 -5.27
C THR A 371 -32.47 -12.52 -6.49
N VAL A 372 -33.02 -13.01 -7.60
CA VAL A 372 -32.33 -13.01 -8.90
C VAL A 372 -31.96 -11.59 -9.32
N GLY A 373 -32.87 -10.62 -9.17
CA GLY A 373 -32.63 -9.22 -9.51
C GLY A 373 -31.44 -8.62 -8.75
N VAL A 374 -31.38 -8.83 -7.43
CA VAL A 374 -30.26 -8.36 -6.58
C VAL A 374 -28.94 -8.98 -7.02
N VAL A 375 -28.91 -10.29 -7.29
CA VAL A 375 -27.69 -10.99 -7.69
C VAL A 375 -27.19 -10.49 -9.05
N VAL A 376 -28.07 -10.24 -10.03
CA VAL A 376 -27.69 -9.71 -11.35
C VAL A 376 -27.13 -8.29 -11.26
N ARG A 377 -27.79 -7.41 -10.49
CA ARG A 377 -27.31 -6.03 -10.26
C ARG A 377 -25.94 -6.04 -9.57
N PHE A 378 -25.79 -6.87 -8.53
CA PHE A 378 -24.50 -7.04 -7.84
C PHE A 378 -23.43 -7.56 -8.80
N SER A 379 -23.71 -8.60 -9.58
CA SER A 379 -22.75 -9.20 -10.50
C SER A 379 -22.22 -8.19 -11.53
N THR A 380 -23.12 -7.34 -12.05
CA THR A 380 -22.75 -6.26 -12.98
C THR A 380 -21.83 -5.24 -12.29
N MET A 381 -22.21 -4.77 -11.10
CA MET A 381 -21.41 -3.83 -10.30
C MET A 381 -20.04 -4.43 -9.93
N ALA A 382 -20.00 -5.68 -9.49
CA ALA A 382 -18.78 -6.39 -9.12
C ALA A 382 -17.84 -6.54 -10.31
N THR A 383 -18.36 -6.89 -11.49
CA THR A 383 -17.56 -7.01 -12.72
C THR A 383 -16.89 -5.67 -13.08
N ILE A 384 -17.65 -4.57 -13.06
CA ILE A 384 -17.12 -3.22 -13.30
C ILE A 384 -16.06 -2.86 -12.26
N SER A 385 -16.33 -3.14 -10.99
CA SER A 385 -15.43 -2.85 -9.88
C SER A 385 -14.11 -3.62 -9.99
N VAL A 386 -14.14 -4.90 -10.37
CA VAL A 386 -12.94 -5.73 -10.58
C VAL A 386 -12.09 -5.19 -11.75
N VAL A 387 -12.72 -4.74 -12.84
CA VAL A 387 -11.99 -4.12 -13.97
C VAL A 387 -11.32 -2.82 -13.53
N LEU A 388 -12.02 -1.94 -12.81
CA LEU A 388 -11.46 -0.69 -12.31
C LEU A 388 -10.35 -0.93 -11.28
N LEU A 389 -10.51 -1.93 -10.40
CA LEU A 389 -9.47 -2.38 -9.47
C LEU A 389 -8.21 -2.83 -10.20
N ALA A 390 -8.35 -3.63 -11.26
CA ALA A 390 -7.21 -4.08 -12.05
C ALA A 390 -6.48 -2.91 -12.72
N ILE A 391 -7.23 -1.96 -13.30
CA ILE A 391 -6.65 -0.77 -13.94
C ILE A 391 -5.90 0.08 -12.91
N GLY A 392 -6.55 0.44 -11.80
CA GLY A 392 -5.93 1.23 -10.74
C GLY A 392 -4.73 0.53 -10.11
N GLY A 393 -4.84 -0.79 -9.88
CA GLY A 393 -3.77 -1.59 -9.29
C GLY A 393 -2.55 -1.72 -10.21
N VAL A 394 -2.75 -1.88 -11.52
CA VAL A 394 -1.65 -1.88 -12.50
C VAL A 394 -0.98 -0.52 -12.58
N ALA A 395 -1.75 0.58 -12.57
CA ALA A 395 -1.21 1.92 -12.57
C ALA A 395 -0.35 2.19 -11.32
N LEU A 396 -0.86 1.84 -10.14
CA LEU A 396 -0.11 1.97 -8.88
C LEU A 396 1.14 1.09 -8.86
N ALA A 397 1.04 -0.18 -9.26
CA ALA A 397 2.19 -1.08 -9.31
C ALA A 397 3.29 -0.57 -10.27
N TRP A 398 2.89 0.01 -11.41
CA TRP A 398 3.83 0.62 -12.36
C TRP A 398 4.56 1.81 -11.74
N ILE A 399 3.85 2.67 -11.01
CA ILE A 399 4.40 3.88 -10.39
C ILE A 399 5.27 3.54 -9.17
N GLU A 400 4.83 2.63 -8.31
CA GLU A 400 5.46 2.35 -7.01
C GLU A 400 6.62 1.35 -7.11
N VAL A 401 6.57 0.38 -8.04
CA VAL A 401 7.63 -0.64 -8.17
C VAL A 401 8.73 -0.20 -9.15
N GLY A 402 8.37 0.49 -10.23
CA GLY A 402 9.30 1.06 -11.21
C GLY A 402 10.04 0.07 -12.12
N SER A 403 10.32 -1.17 -11.69
CA SER A 403 11.02 -2.18 -12.50
C SER A 403 10.66 -3.64 -12.17
N LEU A 404 10.91 -4.55 -13.11
CA LEU A 404 10.67 -5.98 -12.92
C LEU A 404 11.62 -6.64 -11.92
N SER A 405 12.88 -6.18 -11.83
CA SER A 405 13.82 -6.66 -10.81
C SER A 405 13.34 -6.28 -9.42
N ALA A 406 12.96 -5.00 -9.23
CA ALA A 406 12.39 -4.52 -7.98
C ALA A 406 11.14 -5.31 -7.55
N LEU A 407 10.31 -5.76 -8.49
CA LEU A 407 9.14 -6.58 -8.19
C LEU A 407 9.48 -7.92 -7.54
N VAL A 408 10.61 -8.55 -7.91
CA VAL A 408 10.97 -9.90 -7.44
C VAL A 408 11.98 -9.85 -6.29
N GLU A 409 12.85 -8.84 -6.26
CA GLU A 409 13.95 -8.74 -5.30
C GLU A 409 13.53 -8.02 -4.02
N SER A 410 12.71 -6.97 -4.13
CA SER A 410 12.30 -6.16 -2.99
C SER A 410 11.27 -6.84 -2.08
N THR A 411 11.28 -6.48 -0.80
CA THR A 411 10.26 -6.93 0.17
C THR A 411 8.87 -6.45 -0.25
N TYR A 412 8.74 -5.19 -0.65
CA TYR A 412 7.50 -4.62 -1.19
C TYR A 412 6.97 -5.45 -2.36
N GLY A 413 7.81 -5.75 -3.35
CA GLY A 413 7.46 -6.53 -4.53
C GLY A 413 7.00 -7.95 -4.20
N LYS A 414 7.67 -8.63 -3.26
CA LYS A 414 7.27 -9.97 -2.78
C LYS A 414 5.89 -9.96 -2.12
N VAL A 415 5.59 -8.97 -1.27
CA VAL A 415 4.26 -8.83 -0.65
C VAL A 415 3.20 -8.50 -1.71
N LEU A 416 3.53 -7.68 -2.70
CA LEU A 416 2.64 -7.39 -3.82
C LEU A 416 2.33 -8.65 -4.64
N LEU A 417 3.33 -9.48 -4.95
CA LEU A 417 3.14 -10.77 -5.62
C LEU A 417 2.24 -11.71 -4.80
N ALA A 418 2.42 -11.76 -3.47
CA ALA A 418 1.52 -12.51 -2.59
C ALA A 418 0.09 -11.97 -2.65
N LYS A 419 -0.10 -10.65 -2.62
CA LYS A 419 -1.42 -10.00 -2.75
C LYS A 419 -2.08 -10.36 -4.07
N LEU A 420 -1.33 -10.31 -5.17
CA LEU A 420 -1.80 -10.67 -6.51
C LEU A 420 -2.15 -12.16 -6.61
N ALA A 421 -1.37 -13.05 -5.98
CA ALA A 421 -1.67 -14.48 -5.96
C ALA A 421 -2.99 -14.77 -5.24
N VAL A 422 -3.21 -14.19 -4.06
CA VAL A 422 -4.48 -14.34 -3.32
C VAL A 422 -5.64 -13.73 -4.12
N ALA A 423 -5.46 -12.53 -4.68
CA ALA A 423 -6.48 -11.88 -5.51
C ALA A 423 -6.82 -12.71 -6.75
N ALA A 424 -5.84 -13.35 -7.38
CA ALA A 424 -6.05 -14.24 -8.52
C ALA A 424 -6.88 -15.47 -8.13
N VAL A 425 -6.61 -16.09 -6.98
CA VAL A 425 -7.42 -17.20 -6.45
C VAL A 425 -8.87 -16.75 -6.24
N VAL A 426 -9.09 -15.60 -5.62
CA VAL A 426 -10.44 -15.05 -5.40
C VAL A 426 -11.13 -14.74 -6.74
N ALA A 427 -10.43 -14.14 -7.70
CA ALA A 427 -10.98 -13.83 -9.02
C ALA A 427 -11.36 -15.11 -9.79
N VAL A 428 -10.54 -16.17 -9.71
CA VAL A 428 -10.87 -17.48 -10.29
C VAL A 428 -12.12 -18.07 -9.64
N LEU A 429 -12.23 -18.01 -8.30
CA LEU A 429 -13.44 -18.45 -7.60
C LEU A 429 -14.68 -17.64 -8.03
N ALA A 430 -14.54 -16.32 -8.15
CA ALA A 430 -15.61 -15.44 -8.61
C ALA A 430 -16.05 -15.76 -10.05
N VAL A 431 -15.10 -16.01 -10.95
CA VAL A 431 -15.39 -16.41 -12.33
C VAL A 431 -16.05 -17.79 -12.37
N LEU A 432 -15.58 -18.77 -11.59
CA LEU A 432 -16.21 -20.09 -11.52
C LEU A 432 -17.64 -20.01 -10.97
N ASN A 433 -17.86 -19.18 -9.96
CA ASN A 433 -19.19 -18.92 -9.41
C ASN A 433 -20.09 -18.27 -10.46
N HIS A 434 -19.59 -17.28 -11.18
CA HIS A 434 -20.32 -16.59 -12.24
C HIS A 434 -20.65 -17.49 -13.44
N LEU A 435 -19.76 -18.39 -13.82
CA LEU A 435 -19.93 -19.25 -15.02
C LEU A 435 -20.65 -20.56 -14.73
N ARG A 436 -20.63 -21.07 -13.50
CA ARG A 436 -21.20 -22.38 -13.16
C ARG A 436 -22.35 -22.31 -12.18
N LEU A 437 -22.13 -21.69 -11.02
CA LEU A 437 -23.13 -21.68 -9.95
C LEU A 437 -24.26 -20.72 -10.24
N LEU A 438 -23.96 -19.54 -10.79
CA LEU A 438 -24.97 -18.53 -11.09
C LEU A 438 -25.96 -19.01 -12.17
N PRO A 439 -25.54 -19.54 -13.34
CA PRO A 439 -26.49 -20.07 -14.32
C PRO A 439 -27.28 -21.28 -13.80
N ALA A 440 -26.68 -22.12 -12.95
CA ALA A 440 -27.40 -23.26 -12.35
C ALA A 440 -28.47 -22.85 -11.32
N VAL A 441 -28.38 -21.62 -10.78
CA VAL A 441 -29.37 -21.03 -9.87
C VAL A 441 -30.38 -20.17 -10.63
N LEU A 442 -29.98 -19.54 -11.75
CA LEU A 442 -30.83 -18.68 -12.57
C LEU A 442 -31.55 -19.39 -13.73
N GLY A 443 -31.07 -20.56 -14.16
CA GLY A 443 -31.57 -21.27 -15.32
C GLY A 443 -32.90 -21.96 -15.04
N ASP A 444 -33.79 -21.93 -16.04
CA ASP A 444 -35.11 -22.58 -16.05
C ASP A 444 -35.04 -24.12 -16.12
N ASP A 445 -33.83 -24.71 -16.14
CA ASP A 445 -33.60 -26.16 -16.11
C ASP A 445 -33.86 -26.72 -14.69
N VAL A 446 -35.10 -26.56 -14.22
CA VAL A 446 -35.69 -27.44 -13.23
C VAL A 446 -36.00 -28.73 -13.99
N GLU A 447 -35.18 -29.76 -13.78
CA GLU A 447 -35.65 -31.12 -14.11
C GLU A 447 -37.03 -31.29 -13.45
N PRO A 448 -38.10 -31.64 -14.20
CA PRO A 448 -39.42 -31.84 -13.63
C PRO A 448 -39.35 -32.96 -12.58
N GLY A 449 -39.23 -32.60 -11.29
CA GLY A 449 -39.00 -33.53 -10.19
C GLY A 449 -37.87 -33.16 -9.21
N ALA A 450 -37.00 -32.19 -9.53
CA ALA A 450 -36.06 -31.63 -8.57
C ALA A 450 -36.80 -30.64 -7.63
N GLY A 451 -37.44 -31.18 -6.59
CA GLY A 451 -38.23 -30.38 -5.62
C GLY A 451 -37.44 -29.27 -4.93
N ASP A 452 -38.15 -28.44 -4.15
CA ASP A 452 -37.64 -27.22 -3.49
C ASP A 452 -36.33 -27.41 -2.71
N ALA A 453 -36.10 -28.61 -2.16
CA ALA A 453 -34.87 -29.02 -1.50
C ALA A 453 -33.60 -28.91 -2.39
N GLY A 454 -33.72 -29.21 -3.70
CA GLY A 454 -32.64 -29.13 -4.67
C GLY A 454 -32.22 -27.69 -4.95
N ASN A 455 -33.20 -26.78 -5.08
CA ASN A 455 -32.96 -25.35 -5.24
C ASN A 455 -32.35 -24.73 -3.97
N ALA A 456 -32.86 -25.09 -2.79
CA ALA A 456 -32.29 -24.66 -1.52
C ALA A 456 -30.83 -25.11 -1.32
N ALA A 457 -30.46 -26.29 -1.83
CA ALA A 457 -29.07 -26.77 -1.80
C ALA A 457 -28.15 -25.95 -2.73
N ARG A 458 -28.62 -25.56 -3.93
CA ARG A 458 -27.87 -24.71 -4.87
C ARG A 458 -27.59 -23.32 -4.27
N TRP A 459 -28.59 -22.69 -3.66
CA TRP A 459 -28.45 -21.41 -2.94
C TRP A 459 -27.52 -21.50 -1.72
N ARG A 460 -27.57 -22.60 -0.95
CA ARG A 460 -26.62 -22.86 0.15
C ARG A 460 -25.17 -23.01 -0.33
N ARG A 461 -24.95 -23.67 -1.47
CA ARG A 461 -23.62 -23.75 -2.10
C ARG A 461 -23.15 -22.36 -2.51
N LEU A 462 -23.96 -21.61 -3.25
CA LEU A 462 -23.60 -20.24 -3.67
C LEU A 462 -23.22 -19.36 -2.47
N SER A 463 -24.05 -19.32 -1.42
CA SER A 463 -23.75 -18.53 -0.22
C SER A 463 -22.48 -18.96 0.51
N THR A 464 -22.11 -20.24 0.44
CA THR A 464 -20.86 -20.75 1.03
C THR A 464 -19.64 -20.25 0.25
N TYR A 465 -19.67 -20.30 -1.09
CA TYR A 465 -18.56 -19.80 -1.90
C TYR A 465 -18.37 -18.29 -1.79
N VAL A 466 -19.47 -17.52 -1.77
CA VAL A 466 -19.43 -16.06 -1.57
C VAL A 466 -18.75 -15.69 -0.24
N ARG A 467 -18.94 -16.49 0.82
CA ARG A 467 -18.22 -16.29 2.09
C ARG A 467 -16.73 -16.56 1.98
N PHE A 468 -16.34 -17.61 1.27
CA PHE A 468 -14.91 -17.90 1.02
C PHE A 468 -14.24 -16.79 0.22
N GLU A 469 -14.93 -16.23 -0.77
CA GLU A 469 -14.45 -15.04 -1.51
C GLU A 469 -14.26 -13.84 -0.57
N ALA A 470 -15.22 -13.55 0.31
CA ALA A 470 -15.10 -12.46 1.28
C ALA A 470 -13.91 -12.65 2.23
N ILE A 471 -13.64 -13.89 2.68
CA ILE A 471 -12.45 -14.21 3.50
C ILE A 471 -11.17 -13.98 2.69
N GLY A 472 -11.13 -14.40 1.42
CA GLY A 472 -9.99 -14.16 0.54
C GLY A 472 -9.73 -12.67 0.32
N LEU A 473 -10.78 -11.86 0.13
CA LEU A 473 -10.67 -10.40 0.04
C LEU A 473 -10.16 -9.77 1.35
N ALA A 474 -10.56 -10.27 2.51
CA ALA A 474 -10.01 -9.84 3.79
C ALA A 474 -8.50 -10.15 3.90
N ALA A 475 -8.05 -11.29 3.37
CA ALA A 475 -6.61 -11.61 3.30
C ALA A 475 -5.84 -10.66 2.34
N VAL A 476 -6.44 -10.32 1.19
CA VAL A 476 -5.91 -9.28 0.27
C VAL A 476 -5.77 -7.93 0.99
N LEU A 477 -6.75 -7.56 1.82
CA LEU A 477 -6.68 -6.35 2.63
C LEU A 477 -5.59 -6.42 3.72
N GLY A 478 -5.39 -7.58 4.35
CA GLY A 478 -4.28 -7.79 5.28
C GLY A 478 -2.92 -7.55 4.62
N LEU A 479 -2.72 -8.11 3.42
CA LEU A 479 -1.50 -7.87 2.62
C LEU A 479 -1.38 -6.41 2.17
N THR A 480 -2.49 -5.74 1.90
CA THR A 480 -2.51 -4.31 1.58
C THR A 480 -2.09 -3.46 2.77
N ALA A 481 -2.55 -3.78 3.99
CA ALA A 481 -2.13 -3.07 5.20
C ALA A 481 -0.63 -3.21 5.48
N VAL A 482 -0.04 -4.36 5.13
CA VAL A 482 1.42 -4.56 5.16
C VAL A 482 2.11 -3.72 4.08
N LEU A 483 1.63 -3.77 2.83
CA LEU A 483 2.24 -3.02 1.71
C LEU A 483 2.33 -1.52 1.98
N VAL A 484 1.27 -0.91 2.51
CA VAL A 484 1.24 0.53 2.82
C VAL A 484 2.22 0.90 3.95
N GLY A 485 2.63 -0.07 4.76
CA GLY A 485 3.69 0.13 5.76
C GLY A 485 5.11 0.00 5.22
N LEU A 486 5.30 -0.45 3.97
CA LEU A 486 6.60 -0.67 3.36
C LEU A 486 6.94 0.44 2.38
N THR A 487 8.18 0.92 2.39
CA THR A 487 8.64 1.90 1.39
C THR A 487 8.70 1.27 -0.02
N PRO A 488 8.11 1.88 -1.05
CA PRO A 488 8.15 1.40 -2.42
C PRO A 488 9.56 1.47 -3.03
N PRO A 489 9.94 0.48 -3.87
CA PRO A 489 11.26 0.45 -4.48
C PRO A 489 11.57 1.63 -5.41
N ALA A 490 10.56 2.16 -6.09
CA ALA A 490 10.71 3.33 -6.95
C ALA A 490 11.07 4.59 -6.15
N GLN A 491 10.65 4.66 -4.88
CA GLN A 491 10.97 5.77 -3.96
C GLN A 491 12.33 5.55 -3.28
N SER A 492 12.70 4.30 -2.96
CA SER A 492 14.03 4.01 -2.40
C SER A 492 15.18 4.22 -3.39
N SER A 493 14.90 4.21 -4.70
CA SER A 493 15.89 4.54 -5.74
C SER A 493 16.31 6.01 -5.74
N ALA A 494 15.56 6.89 -5.02
CA ALA A 494 15.94 8.28 -4.79
C ALA A 494 16.90 8.44 -3.59
N VAL A 495 17.01 7.44 -2.70
CA VAL A 495 18.09 7.34 -1.73
C VAL A 495 19.27 6.68 -2.43
N SER A 496 19.95 7.46 -3.24
CA SER A 496 21.32 7.12 -3.63
C SER A 496 22.14 6.99 -2.34
N PRO A 497 22.97 5.95 -2.18
CA PRO A 497 23.71 5.73 -0.95
C PRO A 497 24.58 6.95 -0.66
N SER A 498 24.20 7.74 0.35
CA SER A 498 25.05 8.80 0.91
C SER A 498 26.17 8.11 1.67
N GLY A 499 27.32 8.01 1.03
CA GLY A 499 28.48 7.33 1.58
C GLY A 499 29.47 6.96 0.48
N PRO A 500 30.69 6.55 0.85
CA PRO A 500 31.69 6.16 -0.11
C PRO A 500 31.17 5.02 -0.99
N PHE A 501 31.19 5.22 -2.31
CA PHE A 501 30.97 4.13 -3.24
C PHE A 501 32.10 3.11 -3.10
N ASN A 502 31.78 1.82 -3.01
CA ASN A 502 32.75 0.74 -2.93
C ASN A 502 32.32 -0.39 -3.86
N GLY A 503 33.13 -0.67 -4.89
CA GLY A 503 32.80 -1.63 -5.93
C GLY A 503 34.00 -2.49 -6.31
N THR A 504 33.79 -3.82 -6.36
CA THR A 504 34.82 -4.78 -6.75
C THR A 504 34.47 -5.46 -8.08
N LYS A 505 35.46 -5.57 -8.98
CA LYS A 505 35.35 -6.27 -10.27
C LYS A 505 36.53 -7.21 -10.48
N SER A 506 36.29 -8.34 -11.16
CA SER A 506 37.37 -9.22 -11.61
C SER A 506 38.09 -8.60 -12.81
N VAL A 507 39.43 -8.64 -12.80
CA VAL A 507 40.29 -8.14 -13.87
C VAL A 507 41.39 -9.16 -14.18
N ALA A 508 42.07 -9.06 -15.31
CA ALA A 508 43.16 -9.96 -15.66
C ALA A 508 44.25 -9.97 -14.57
N GLY A 509 44.49 -11.14 -13.97
CA GLY A 509 45.48 -11.31 -12.90
C GLY A 509 44.99 -10.99 -11.48
N GLY A 510 43.69 -10.71 -11.27
CA GLY A 510 43.16 -10.50 -9.92
C GLY A 510 41.77 -9.86 -9.84
N GLN A 511 41.59 -9.00 -8.83
CA GLN A 511 40.40 -8.17 -8.62
C GLN A 511 40.82 -6.70 -8.51
N LEU A 512 39.96 -5.81 -8.97
CA LEU A 512 40.04 -4.37 -8.81
C LEU A 512 38.92 -3.93 -7.87
N ASN A 513 39.29 -3.33 -6.74
CA ASN A 513 38.36 -2.62 -5.87
C ASN A 513 38.48 -1.10 -6.12
N MET A 514 37.35 -0.44 -6.36
CA MET A 514 37.24 1.02 -6.50
C MET A 514 36.46 1.57 -5.31
N VAL A 515 37.08 2.51 -4.60
CA VAL A 515 36.44 3.30 -3.55
C VAL A 515 36.38 4.76 -4.00
N LEU A 516 35.21 5.38 -3.95
CA LEU A 516 35.01 6.80 -4.27
C LEU A 516 34.32 7.49 -3.10
N THR A 517 34.98 8.50 -2.52
CA THR A 517 34.54 9.18 -1.29
C THR A 517 34.50 10.70 -1.52
N PRO A 518 33.41 11.41 -1.15
CA PRO A 518 32.19 10.94 -0.49
C PRO A 518 31.08 10.41 -1.43
N ALA A 519 31.32 10.35 -2.75
CA ALA A 519 30.30 10.07 -3.77
C ALA A 519 29.19 11.12 -3.85
N LEU A 520 29.55 12.38 -3.61
CA LEU A 520 28.67 13.54 -3.71
C LEU A 520 29.07 14.42 -4.89
N ALA A 521 28.15 15.23 -5.39
CA ALA A 521 28.43 16.20 -6.42
C ALA A 521 29.48 17.20 -5.94
N GLY A 522 30.60 17.28 -6.67
CA GLY A 522 31.75 18.13 -6.32
C GLY A 522 33.01 17.31 -6.08
N THR A 523 33.77 17.70 -5.06
CA THR A 523 35.10 17.15 -4.80
C THR A 523 35.03 15.72 -4.30
N ASN A 524 35.63 14.80 -5.05
CA ASN A 524 35.74 13.39 -4.67
C ASN A 524 37.20 12.90 -4.67
N ALA A 525 37.48 11.89 -3.85
CA ALA A 525 38.70 11.12 -3.88
C ALA A 525 38.39 9.69 -4.35
N ILE A 526 39.19 9.19 -5.30
CA ILE A 526 39.04 7.84 -5.86
C ILE A 526 40.28 7.03 -5.51
N HIS A 527 40.08 5.83 -4.98
CA HIS A 527 41.11 4.85 -4.70
C HIS A 527 40.84 3.57 -5.52
N LEU A 528 41.84 3.12 -6.27
CA LEU A 528 41.83 1.87 -7.00
C LEU A 528 42.81 0.91 -6.33
N GLN A 529 42.34 -0.24 -5.89
CA GLN A 529 43.14 -1.29 -5.26
C GLN A 529 43.07 -2.56 -6.09
N TYR A 530 44.17 -2.90 -6.73
CA TYR A 530 44.35 -4.17 -7.40
C TYR A 530 44.87 -5.23 -6.43
N GLN A 531 44.24 -6.39 -6.43
CA GLN A 531 44.58 -7.50 -5.53
C GLN A 531 44.65 -8.82 -6.30
N ASN A 532 45.54 -9.72 -5.89
CA ASN A 532 45.58 -11.10 -6.35
C ASN A 532 45.53 -12.03 -5.12
N ALA A 533 44.62 -13.00 -5.11
CA ALA A 533 44.37 -13.90 -3.98
C ALA A 533 44.21 -13.16 -2.62
N GLY A 534 43.53 -12.00 -2.63
CA GLY A 534 43.26 -11.20 -1.44
C GLY A 534 44.45 -10.38 -0.92
N ARG A 535 45.55 -10.28 -1.67
CA ARG A 535 46.71 -9.44 -1.34
C ARG A 535 46.93 -8.35 -2.40
N PRO A 536 47.34 -7.12 -2.01
CA PRO A 536 47.65 -6.06 -2.97
C PRO A 536 48.71 -6.50 -4.00
N ALA A 537 48.48 -6.22 -5.29
CA ALA A 537 49.33 -6.68 -6.37
C ALA A 537 49.46 -5.65 -7.50
N ASP A 538 50.69 -5.42 -7.97
CA ASP A 538 51.00 -4.54 -9.11
C ASP A 538 50.72 -5.25 -10.45
N ILE A 539 49.44 -5.49 -10.73
CA ILE A 539 48.98 -6.13 -11.99
C ILE A 539 48.71 -5.12 -13.12
N ALA A 540 48.83 -3.82 -12.85
CA ALA A 540 48.67 -2.73 -13.82
C ALA A 540 49.97 -1.93 -13.96
N GLN A 541 50.46 -1.73 -15.18
CA GLN A 541 51.67 -0.91 -15.41
C GLN A 541 51.33 0.59 -15.47
N ASN A 542 50.23 0.92 -16.13
CA ASN A 542 49.66 2.25 -16.23
C ASN A 542 48.14 2.16 -16.14
N VAL A 543 47.53 3.16 -15.53
CA VAL A 543 46.10 3.26 -15.32
C VAL A 543 45.60 4.58 -15.90
N THR A 544 44.46 4.57 -16.57
CA THR A 544 43.74 5.78 -17.00
C THR A 544 42.31 5.65 -16.55
N LEU A 545 41.75 6.70 -15.95
CA LEU A 545 40.35 6.78 -15.58
C LEU A 545 39.60 7.68 -16.56
N GLN A 546 38.46 7.22 -17.04
CA GLN A 546 37.51 8.00 -17.82
C GLN A 546 36.18 8.15 -17.07
N PHE A 547 35.68 9.37 -16.96
CA PHE A 547 34.38 9.68 -16.37
C PHE A 547 33.40 10.14 -17.43
N SER A 548 32.19 9.59 -17.43
CA SER A 548 31.10 10.07 -18.27
C SER A 548 29.77 10.01 -17.54
N LEU A 549 28.86 10.92 -17.87
CA LEU A 549 27.47 10.91 -17.41
C LEU A 549 26.57 10.84 -18.65
N PRO A 550 26.29 9.62 -19.17
CA PRO A 550 25.60 9.43 -20.44
C PRO A 550 24.22 10.06 -20.49
N GLU A 551 23.48 10.02 -19.38
CA GLU A 551 22.13 10.57 -19.23
C GLU A 551 22.07 12.08 -19.52
N LYS A 552 23.18 12.79 -19.28
CA LYS A 552 23.30 14.24 -19.52
C LYS A 552 24.25 14.58 -20.67
N GLY A 553 24.76 13.57 -21.39
CA GLY A 553 25.68 13.76 -22.51
C GLY A 553 27.04 14.35 -22.12
N ILE A 554 27.53 14.07 -20.90
CA ILE A 554 28.79 14.62 -20.38
C ILE A 554 29.90 13.56 -20.44
N GLY A 555 31.12 13.98 -20.78
CA GLY A 555 32.32 13.14 -20.87
C GLY A 555 32.71 12.76 -22.31
N PRO A 556 33.79 11.97 -22.48
CA PRO A 556 34.65 11.44 -21.42
C PRO A 556 35.61 12.50 -20.85
N ILE A 557 35.73 12.53 -19.53
CA ILE A 557 36.77 13.30 -18.81
C ILE A 557 37.87 12.32 -18.42
N GLU A 558 39.10 12.57 -18.87
CA GLU A 558 40.25 11.71 -18.59
C GLU A 558 41.08 12.21 -17.39
N ARG A 559 41.45 11.27 -16.52
CA ARG A 559 42.44 11.47 -15.45
C ARG A 559 43.43 10.32 -15.40
N VAL A 560 44.66 10.65 -15.04
CA VAL A 560 45.72 9.68 -14.81
C VAL A 560 45.92 9.55 -13.30
N PRO A 561 45.54 8.43 -12.68
CA PRO A 561 45.77 8.19 -11.26
C PRO A 561 47.24 8.17 -10.89
N VAL A 562 47.56 8.61 -9.67
CA VAL A 562 48.91 8.55 -9.09
C VAL A 562 49.07 7.26 -8.33
N LYS A 563 50.19 6.56 -8.50
CA LYS A 563 50.49 5.34 -7.73
C LYS A 563 50.81 5.71 -6.27
N ALA A 564 49.99 5.23 -5.34
CA ALA A 564 50.13 5.47 -3.90
C ALA A 564 50.77 4.30 -3.15
N GLY A 565 50.80 3.10 -3.74
CA GLY A 565 51.40 1.91 -3.13
C GLY A 565 51.34 0.70 -4.05
N VAL A 566 51.70 -0.48 -3.52
CA VAL A 566 51.59 -1.74 -4.28
C VAL A 566 50.13 -2.02 -4.62
N GLY A 567 49.81 -2.08 -5.90
CA GLY A 567 48.46 -2.25 -6.41
C GLY A 567 47.52 -1.08 -6.12
N HIS A 568 48.00 0.05 -5.57
CA HIS A 568 47.14 1.15 -5.12
C HIS A 568 47.38 2.42 -5.93
N TRP A 569 46.31 2.94 -6.52
CA TRP A 569 46.31 4.16 -7.32
C TRP A 569 45.23 5.12 -6.84
N THR A 570 45.48 6.42 -6.90
CA THR A 570 44.53 7.43 -6.42
C THR A 570 44.36 8.61 -7.37
N VAL A 571 43.14 9.16 -7.37
CA VAL A 571 42.85 10.50 -7.89
C VAL A 571 42.30 11.28 -6.72
N ASN A 572 43.08 12.23 -6.21
CA ASN A 572 42.70 13.02 -5.05
C ASN A 572 41.97 14.30 -5.50
N ALA A 573 40.91 14.66 -4.79
CA ALA A 573 40.23 15.95 -4.89
C ALA A 573 39.87 16.36 -6.34
N THR A 574 39.14 15.48 -7.04
CA THR A 574 38.59 15.79 -8.36
C THR A 574 37.21 16.42 -8.23
N ASP A 575 37.02 17.59 -8.85
CA ASP A 575 35.70 18.22 -9.03
C ASP A 575 35.01 17.75 -10.32
N ASP A 576 35.53 16.71 -10.98
CA ASP A 576 35.02 16.25 -12.29
C ASP A 576 33.63 15.60 -12.19
N LEU A 577 33.24 15.16 -10.99
CA LEU A 577 31.92 14.61 -10.69
C LEU A 577 31.02 15.70 -10.08
N SER A 578 31.00 16.88 -10.68
CA SER A 578 30.29 18.06 -10.14
C SER A 578 28.77 18.03 -10.29
N ILE A 579 28.22 17.02 -10.97
CA ILE A 579 26.80 16.97 -11.32
C ILE A 579 26.19 15.68 -10.77
N PRO A 580 25.07 15.76 -10.03
CA PRO A 580 24.35 14.58 -9.57
C PRO A 580 23.88 13.70 -10.73
N GLY A 581 24.00 12.38 -10.57
CA GLY A 581 23.60 11.35 -11.52
C GLY A 581 24.45 10.07 -11.42
N THR A 582 24.14 9.07 -12.24
CA THR A 582 24.92 7.83 -12.31
C THR A 582 26.09 7.98 -13.27
N TRP A 583 27.28 8.24 -12.73
CA TRP A 583 28.51 8.36 -13.51
C TRP A 583 29.04 7.00 -13.91
N LYS A 584 29.37 6.83 -15.18
CA LYS A 584 30.15 5.70 -15.69
C LYS A 584 31.63 6.04 -15.53
N VAL A 585 32.33 5.26 -14.70
CA VAL A 585 33.77 5.39 -14.43
C VAL A 585 34.49 4.20 -15.05
N GLU A 586 35.40 4.43 -15.98
CA GLU A 586 36.11 3.37 -16.71
C GLU A 586 37.59 3.36 -16.37
N ASP A 587 38.05 2.22 -15.87
CA ASP A 587 39.45 1.90 -15.60
C ASP A 587 40.09 1.28 -16.84
N GLY A 588 40.94 2.06 -17.50
CA GLY A 588 41.78 1.65 -18.62
C GLY A 588 43.12 1.15 -18.11
N LYS A 589 43.21 -0.15 -17.84
CA LYS A 589 44.42 -0.83 -17.38
C LYS A 589 45.26 -1.33 -18.55
N ARG A 590 46.50 -0.87 -18.68
CA ARG A 590 47.44 -1.40 -19.68
C ARG A 590 48.14 -2.66 -19.15
N LEU A 591 48.03 -3.75 -19.93
CA LEU A 591 48.66 -5.06 -19.69
C LEU A 591 49.99 -5.22 -20.44
N GLY A 592 50.19 -4.44 -21.51
CA GLY A 592 51.43 -4.41 -22.32
C GLY A 592 51.44 -3.25 -23.31
N GLU A 593 52.37 -3.26 -24.28
CA GLU A 593 52.54 -2.19 -25.28
C GLU A 593 51.30 -2.03 -26.19
N PHE A 594 50.57 -3.11 -26.45
CA PHE A 594 49.42 -3.16 -27.36
C PHE A 594 48.11 -3.62 -26.71
N GLU A 595 48.13 -4.00 -25.43
CA GLU A 595 46.98 -4.63 -24.76
C GLU A 595 46.47 -3.77 -23.60
N GLN A 596 45.18 -3.42 -23.65
CA GLN A 596 44.48 -2.63 -22.66
C GLN A 596 43.16 -3.32 -22.30
N GLU A 597 42.94 -3.48 -21.00
CA GLU A 597 41.70 -3.99 -20.41
C GLU A 597 40.90 -2.79 -19.88
N ILE A 598 39.60 -2.73 -20.21
CA ILE A 598 38.71 -1.66 -19.73
C ILE A 598 37.72 -2.29 -18.75
N THR A 599 37.64 -1.73 -17.54
CA THR A 599 36.67 -2.14 -16.52
C THR A 599 35.78 -0.97 -16.15
N SER A 600 34.46 -1.12 -16.30
CA SER A 600 33.51 -0.04 -16.03
C SER A 600 32.79 -0.22 -14.67
N PHE A 601 32.64 0.88 -13.95
CA PHE A 601 31.82 1.05 -12.75
C PHE A 601 30.70 2.05 -13.04
N TYR A 602 29.54 1.85 -12.42
CA TYR A 602 28.43 2.80 -12.43
C TYR A 602 28.28 3.33 -11.01
N VAL A 603 28.63 4.58 -10.82
CA VAL A 603 28.75 5.24 -9.51
C VAL A 603 27.62 6.26 -9.39
N PRO A 604 26.66 6.06 -8.47
CA PRO A 604 25.70 7.10 -8.14
C PRO A 604 26.44 8.24 -7.42
N VAL A 605 26.28 9.46 -7.93
CA VAL A 605 26.79 10.69 -7.32
C VAL A 605 25.60 11.58 -7.00
N THR A 606 25.46 12.04 -5.76
CA THR A 606 24.30 12.81 -5.28
C THR A 606 24.56 14.28 -5.09
#